data_AF-A0A8B8BAZ5-F1
#
_entry.id   AF-A0A8B8BAZ5-F1
#
_cell.length_a   1.000
_cell.length_b   1.000
_cell.length_c   1.000
_cell.angle_alpha   90.00
_cell.angle_beta   90.00
_cell.angle_gamma   90.00
#
_symmetry.space_group_name_H-M   'P 1'
#
loop_
_entity.id
_entity.type
_entity.pdbx_description
1 polymer ?
#
loop_
_entity_poly.entity_id
_entity_poly.type
_entity_poly.pdbx_seq_one_letter_code
_entity_poly.pdbx_strand_id
1 'polypeptide(L)'
;MMPVILSAFLIVLLVHLSQGKQTVALGTCTWSSSDGFDSEEKYDKNSQICCEQSGVHESKDDQNNDLECCGNKTFKMNTEICCDNRVFNSHITLGQNAGQRQICCNTKLHLETNQRECCGNDYIKRDTDCCNGKPFNSSTHYCADDMDIVLRGLDTCGVNVHYNRSHQKCCGDSRLHNIPDTQGECCGEEIINSSTHQCCEWSNKKIIQPSSGQCCGKGVYNSSSEICCRGNVFPSYNGVRDCCGDTFINKSNSREECCSLQRINRDKEICCDGKLYSITNITSPACCEKQLYSSIEKRCCNKKTLVSKTAPDCGGPISTKSSESLCGTLPYDPKNDLCCNNKIHQEAKKHGKRCCDPTTQVYFPGNETCCSSSDQHKSLRCSEHLTTSTTGITSILTTLAPHLSGICRICSSAWEPKNIMKSIKSIDICTKSAIEIEVNQVSTPKSGTMQTYPWTLLKVTYRVNLYKSSRNINNLVHWGKIFDLLLPCSCMNIQNMKNKSYLLLTNIEFNKRDIFVGDGDLIFPLKQKVRSRITKKSRKCPKYIVKNIKSLLQKSVSVR
;
A
#
# COMPACT_ATOMS: atom_id res chain seq x y z
N MET A 1 -77.28 -20.86 10.54
CA MET A 1 -77.41 -21.49 9.20
C MET A 1 -76.01 -21.81 8.69
N MET A 2 -75.68 -23.10 8.65
CA MET A 2 -74.60 -23.73 7.87
C MET A 2 -74.96 -23.77 6.37
N PRO A 3 -74.17 -24.38 5.43
CA PRO A 3 -72.71 -24.59 5.26
C PRO A 3 -72.26 -24.23 3.79
N VAL A 4 -71.00 -24.37 3.33
CA VAL A 4 -70.35 -25.51 2.60
C VAL A 4 -68.97 -24.95 2.16
N ILE A 5 -67.78 -25.38 2.62
CA ILE A 5 -66.97 -26.60 2.39
C ILE A 5 -66.11 -26.63 1.08
N LEU A 6 -64.79 -26.83 1.29
CA LEU A 6 -63.73 -27.49 0.49
C LEU A 6 -62.92 -26.76 -0.61
N SER A 7 -61.64 -26.49 -0.31
CA SER A 7 -60.44 -27.01 -1.02
C SER A 7 -59.16 -26.51 -0.30
N ALA A 8 -58.53 -27.30 0.57
CA ALA A 8 -57.50 -28.32 0.32
C ALA A 8 -56.05 -27.76 0.17
N PHE A 9 -55.23 -28.08 1.19
CA PHE A 9 -53.77 -28.28 1.21
C PHE A 9 -52.82 -27.16 0.72
N LEU A 10 -52.12 -26.50 1.66
CA LEU A 10 -50.67 -26.20 1.60
C LEU A 10 -50.21 -25.44 2.87
N ILE A 11 -49.93 -26.18 3.95
CA ILE A 11 -48.95 -25.76 4.95
C ILE A 11 -47.80 -26.76 4.78
N VAL A 12 -46.91 -26.45 3.84
CA VAL A 12 -45.60 -27.10 3.72
C VAL A 12 -44.59 -26.07 4.16
N LEU A 13 -43.82 -26.46 5.18
CA LEU A 13 -42.62 -25.82 5.65
C LEU A 13 -41.84 -25.17 4.50
N LEU A 14 -41.52 -23.88 4.65
CA LEU A 14 -40.46 -23.22 3.89
C LEU A 14 -39.11 -23.80 4.35
N VAL A 15 -38.79 -24.98 3.83
CA VAL A 15 -37.42 -25.45 3.65
C VAL A 15 -37.15 -25.28 2.16
N HIS A 16 -36.35 -24.28 1.80
CA HIS A 16 -35.41 -24.43 0.68
C HIS A 16 -34.29 -23.39 0.73
N LEU A 17 -33.09 -23.96 0.93
CA LEU A 17 -31.90 -23.73 0.10
C LEU A 17 -31.38 -22.29 0.03
N SER A 18 -30.55 -21.95 1.01
CA SER A 18 -29.41 -21.07 0.75
C SER A 18 -28.13 -21.89 0.76
N GLN A 19 -27.44 -21.83 -0.36
CA GLN A 19 -26.13 -22.41 -0.64
C GLN A 19 -25.10 -22.06 0.44
N GLY A 20 -24.16 -22.99 0.63
CA GLY A 20 -23.09 -22.97 1.62
C GLY A 20 -22.39 -21.63 1.76
N LYS A 21 -22.72 -20.94 2.84
CA LYS A 21 -21.91 -19.90 3.43
C LYS A 21 -21.87 -20.26 4.91
N GLN A 22 -20.71 -20.69 5.40
CA GLN A 22 -20.51 -20.95 6.82
C GLN A 22 -20.89 -19.69 7.62
N THR A 23 -22.12 -19.64 8.11
CA THR A 23 -22.50 -18.76 9.21
C THR A 23 -21.98 -19.44 10.46
N VAL A 24 -20.70 -19.20 10.73
CA VAL A 24 -20.09 -19.46 12.02
C VAL A 24 -20.83 -18.61 13.05
N ALA A 25 -21.86 -19.17 13.67
CA ALA A 25 -22.36 -18.67 14.94
C ALA A 25 -21.18 -18.73 15.93
N LEU A 26 -20.95 -17.64 16.66
CA LEU A 26 -19.86 -17.51 17.62
C LEU A 26 -19.80 -18.74 18.55
N GLY A 27 -18.75 -19.56 18.44
CA GLY A 27 -18.42 -20.61 19.40
C GLY A 27 -19.43 -21.74 19.55
N THR A 28 -20.30 -21.96 18.56
CA THR A 28 -21.31 -23.04 18.62
C THR A 28 -21.14 -23.98 17.43
N CYS A 29 -20.99 -25.26 17.74
CA CYS A 29 -20.83 -26.38 16.82
C CYS A 29 -22.21 -26.96 16.51
N THR A 30 -22.50 -27.15 15.22
CA THR A 30 -23.72 -27.83 14.76
C THR A 30 -23.30 -29.04 13.96
N TRP A 31 -23.94 -30.19 14.21
CA TRP A 31 -23.66 -31.43 13.50
C TRP A 31 -24.91 -32.27 13.34
N SER A 32 -24.94 -33.07 12.27
CA SER A 32 -26.00 -34.03 12.02
C SER A 32 -25.50 -35.41 12.41
N SER A 33 -26.10 -36.02 13.44
CA SER A 33 -25.74 -37.39 13.82
C SER A 33 -26.18 -38.38 12.74
N SER A 34 -25.62 -39.59 12.74
CA SER A 34 -26.04 -40.68 11.85
C SER A 34 -27.53 -41.04 11.95
N ASP A 35 -28.21 -40.57 12.99
CA ASP A 35 -29.64 -40.77 13.23
C ASP A 35 -30.51 -39.65 12.62
N GLY A 36 -29.91 -38.69 11.92
CA GLY A 36 -30.61 -37.62 11.18
C GLY A 36 -31.10 -36.46 12.04
N PHE A 37 -30.65 -36.36 13.30
CA PHE A 37 -30.97 -35.25 14.19
C PHE A 37 -29.84 -34.21 14.19
N ASP A 38 -30.21 -32.95 13.95
CA ASP A 38 -29.31 -31.82 14.08
C ASP A 38 -29.15 -31.49 15.57
N SER A 39 -27.89 -31.50 16.02
CA SER A 39 -27.49 -31.21 17.39
C SER A 39 -26.61 -29.95 17.42
N GLU A 40 -26.68 -29.21 18.52
CA GLU A 40 -25.95 -27.96 18.71
C GLU A 40 -25.27 -27.94 20.09
N GLU A 41 -23.97 -27.62 20.12
CA GLU A 41 -23.16 -27.58 21.34
C GLU A 41 -22.14 -26.44 21.29
N LYS A 42 -21.84 -25.82 22.44
CA LYS A 42 -20.80 -24.79 22.51
C LYS A 42 -19.41 -25.42 22.60
N TYR A 43 -18.43 -24.84 21.93
CA TYR A 43 -17.06 -25.36 21.96
C TYR A 43 -16.00 -24.24 21.94
N ASP A 44 -14.83 -24.52 22.53
CA ASP A 44 -13.67 -23.62 22.51
C ASP A 44 -12.78 -23.91 21.30
N LYS A 45 -12.71 -22.98 20.35
CA LYS A 45 -11.90 -23.12 19.13
C LYS A 45 -10.39 -23.25 19.38
N ASN A 46 -9.90 -22.94 20.57
CA ASN A 46 -8.48 -23.06 20.90
C ASN A 46 -8.08 -24.48 21.34
N SER A 47 -9.02 -25.25 21.89
CA SER A 47 -8.76 -26.61 22.40
C SER A 47 -9.64 -27.68 21.78
N GLN A 48 -10.65 -27.30 21.00
CA GLN A 48 -11.64 -28.21 20.44
C GLN A 48 -11.91 -27.93 18.96
N ILE A 49 -12.28 -28.99 18.26
CA ILE A 49 -12.70 -28.99 16.85
C ILE A 49 -14.18 -29.37 16.77
N CYS A 50 -14.86 -28.83 15.77
CA CYS A 50 -16.25 -29.15 15.48
C CYS A 50 -16.32 -29.99 14.19
N CYS A 51 -16.81 -31.22 14.31
CA CYS A 51 -16.96 -32.16 13.21
C CYS A 51 -18.42 -32.26 12.78
N GLU A 52 -18.69 -32.05 11.49
CA GLU A 52 -20.06 -31.96 10.95
C GLU A 52 -20.91 -33.23 11.13
N GLN A 53 -20.30 -34.39 11.37
CA GLN A 53 -21.01 -35.69 11.54
C GLN A 53 -20.82 -36.33 12.93
N SER A 54 -20.05 -35.71 13.82
CA SER A 54 -19.73 -36.28 15.13
C SER A 54 -19.65 -35.28 16.28
N GLY A 55 -19.88 -33.99 16.02
CA GLY A 55 -19.97 -32.96 17.05
C GLY A 55 -18.62 -32.44 17.53
N VAL A 56 -18.54 -32.09 18.80
CA VAL A 56 -17.36 -31.45 19.41
C VAL A 56 -16.33 -32.52 19.83
N HIS A 57 -15.08 -32.33 19.45
CA HIS A 57 -13.94 -33.18 19.84
C HIS A 57 -12.79 -32.31 20.34
N GLU A 58 -11.89 -32.87 21.15
CA GLU A 58 -10.64 -32.19 21.49
C GLU A 58 -9.76 -32.03 20.23
N SER A 59 -9.05 -30.90 20.14
CA SER A 59 -8.16 -30.61 19.00
C SER A 59 -6.87 -31.41 19.05
N LYS A 60 -6.60 -32.08 20.17
CA LYS A 60 -5.39 -32.88 20.39
C LYS A 60 -5.68 -34.16 21.14
N ASP A 61 -4.91 -35.20 20.85
CA ASP A 61 -4.93 -36.45 21.61
C ASP A 61 -4.06 -36.39 22.89
N ASP A 62 -4.10 -37.46 23.69
CA ASP A 62 -3.29 -37.60 24.92
C ASP A 62 -1.77 -37.52 24.68
N GLN A 63 -1.33 -37.73 23.44
CA GLN A 63 0.06 -37.64 23.02
C GLN A 63 0.38 -36.26 22.39
N ASN A 64 -0.53 -35.29 22.48
CA ASN A 64 -0.42 -33.94 21.93
C ASN A 64 -0.25 -33.93 20.40
N ASN A 65 -0.81 -34.93 19.70
CA ASN A 65 -0.96 -34.94 18.24
C ASN A 65 -2.22 -34.16 17.84
N ASP A 66 -2.13 -33.37 16.77
CA ASP A 66 -3.27 -32.63 16.25
C ASP A 66 -4.31 -33.58 15.62
N LEU A 67 -5.56 -33.41 16.02
CA LEU A 67 -6.70 -34.17 15.54
C LEU A 67 -7.50 -33.34 14.53
N GLU A 68 -8.03 -34.00 13.51
CA GLU A 68 -8.94 -33.40 12.53
C GLU A 68 -10.13 -34.34 12.26
N CYS A 69 -11.21 -33.78 11.73
CA CYS A 69 -12.45 -34.49 11.44
C CYS A 69 -12.33 -35.35 10.17
N CYS A 70 -12.79 -36.60 10.25
CA CYS A 70 -12.97 -37.48 9.11
C CYS A 70 -14.31 -38.20 9.19
N GLY A 71 -15.32 -37.66 8.51
CA GLY A 71 -16.70 -38.14 8.64
C GLY A 71 -17.14 -38.10 10.10
N ASN A 72 -17.55 -39.25 10.64
CA ASN A 72 -18.03 -39.39 12.01
C ASN A 72 -16.94 -39.68 13.07
N LYS A 73 -15.65 -39.57 12.71
CA LYS A 73 -14.52 -39.82 13.60
C LYS A 73 -13.50 -38.70 13.52
N THR A 74 -12.57 -38.69 14.46
CA THR A 74 -11.33 -37.90 14.39
C THR A 74 -10.17 -38.78 13.92
N PHE A 75 -9.17 -38.16 13.31
CA PHE A 75 -7.93 -38.83 12.88
C PHE A 75 -6.71 -37.97 13.22
N LYS A 76 -5.55 -38.62 13.32
CA LYS A 76 -4.26 -38.00 13.64
C LYS A 76 -3.59 -37.49 12.38
N MET A 77 -3.46 -36.17 12.22
CA MET A 77 -2.89 -35.56 10.99
C MET A 77 -1.46 -36.03 10.65
N ASN A 78 -0.67 -36.44 11.64
CA ASN A 78 0.72 -36.82 11.46
C ASN A 78 0.91 -38.27 10.98
N THR A 79 0.00 -39.18 11.34
CA THR A 79 0.13 -40.62 11.05
C THR A 79 -1.00 -41.18 10.19
N GLU A 80 -2.07 -40.41 9.97
CA GLU A 80 -3.29 -40.87 9.32
C GLU A 80 -3.75 -39.86 8.25
N ILE A 81 -4.58 -40.33 7.33
CA ILE A 81 -5.20 -39.55 6.26
C ILE A 81 -6.69 -39.87 6.23
N CYS A 82 -7.52 -38.83 6.16
CA CYS A 82 -8.93 -38.97 5.83
C CYS A 82 -9.10 -39.08 4.31
N CYS A 83 -9.86 -40.08 3.84
CA CYS A 83 -10.26 -40.21 2.45
C CYS A 83 -11.66 -40.78 2.36
N ASP A 84 -12.58 -40.07 1.71
CA ASP A 84 -13.99 -40.49 1.54
C ASP A 84 -14.65 -40.89 2.89
N ASN A 85 -14.51 -40.03 3.91
CA ASN A 85 -14.99 -40.25 5.28
C ASN A 85 -14.43 -41.51 5.98
N ARG A 86 -13.29 -42.03 5.52
CA ARG A 86 -12.59 -43.17 6.13
C ARG A 86 -11.16 -42.79 6.49
N VAL A 87 -10.71 -43.28 7.64
CA VAL A 87 -9.35 -43.04 8.14
C VAL A 87 -8.44 -44.16 7.67
N PHE A 88 -7.30 -43.77 7.09
CA PHE A 88 -6.24 -44.68 6.65
C PHE A 88 -4.91 -44.27 7.27
N ASN A 89 -3.97 -45.21 7.42
CA ASN A 89 -2.60 -44.86 7.80
C ASN A 89 -1.95 -44.05 6.67
N SER A 90 -1.16 -43.03 7.03
CA SER A 90 -0.43 -42.21 6.07
C SER A 90 0.66 -43.01 5.35
N HIS A 91 1.14 -44.10 5.95
CA HIS A 91 2.05 -45.07 5.35
C HIS A 91 1.42 -46.46 5.29
N ILE A 92 1.64 -47.17 4.18
CA ILE A 92 1.19 -48.55 4.02
C ILE A 92 1.97 -49.45 4.97
N THR A 93 1.27 -50.26 5.76
CA THR A 93 1.89 -51.12 6.78
C THR A 93 2.16 -52.55 6.31
N LEU A 94 1.48 -53.01 5.26
CA LEU A 94 1.50 -54.41 4.82
C LEU A 94 1.58 -54.53 3.29
N GLY A 95 2.24 -55.58 2.81
CA GLY A 95 2.35 -55.91 1.38
C GLY A 95 3.55 -55.29 0.66
N GLN A 96 3.54 -55.36 -0.67
CA GLN A 96 4.67 -54.97 -1.53
C GLN A 96 5.01 -53.46 -1.46
N ASN A 97 4.05 -52.63 -1.06
CA ASN A 97 4.22 -51.17 -0.94
C ASN A 97 4.43 -50.73 0.52
N ALA A 98 4.74 -51.64 1.45
CA ALA A 98 4.95 -51.29 2.84
C ALA A 98 6.02 -50.18 3.00
N GLY A 99 5.70 -49.18 3.82
CA GLY A 99 6.50 -47.97 4.03
C GLY A 99 6.21 -46.81 3.07
N GLN A 100 5.54 -47.05 1.94
CA GLN A 100 5.19 -45.98 1.00
C GLN A 100 4.08 -45.10 1.57
N ARG A 101 4.19 -43.79 1.31
CA ARG A 101 3.23 -42.78 1.75
C ARG A 101 2.01 -42.73 0.83
N GLN A 102 0.84 -42.51 1.39
CA GLN A 102 -0.43 -42.42 0.68
C GLN A 102 -0.90 -40.97 0.62
N ILE A 103 -1.72 -40.64 -0.38
CA ILE A 103 -2.39 -39.34 -0.51
C ILE A 103 -3.83 -39.58 -0.97
N CYS A 104 -4.79 -38.79 -0.45
CA CYS A 104 -6.17 -38.82 -0.93
C CYS A 104 -6.40 -37.71 -1.95
N CYS A 105 -6.80 -38.07 -3.16
CA CYS A 105 -7.32 -37.12 -4.14
C CYS A 105 -8.84 -37.23 -4.13
N ASN A 106 -9.50 -36.23 -3.53
CA ASN A 106 -10.96 -36.15 -3.35
C ASN A 106 -11.54 -37.39 -2.64
N THR A 107 -11.98 -38.43 -3.34
CA THR A 107 -12.48 -39.67 -2.71
C THR A 107 -11.58 -40.90 -2.88
N LYS A 108 -10.43 -40.76 -3.57
CA LYS A 108 -9.59 -41.89 -3.97
C LYS A 108 -8.18 -41.80 -3.39
N LEU A 109 -7.72 -42.90 -2.79
CA LEU A 109 -6.33 -43.05 -2.33
C LEU A 109 -5.38 -43.35 -3.49
N HIS A 110 -4.22 -42.71 -3.45
CA HIS A 110 -3.10 -42.92 -4.34
C HIS A 110 -1.80 -43.10 -3.55
N LEU A 111 -0.81 -43.72 -4.18
CA LEU A 111 0.56 -43.75 -3.66
C LEU A 111 1.23 -42.41 -3.97
N GLU A 112 1.79 -41.76 -2.97
CA GLU A 112 2.50 -40.50 -3.16
C GLU A 112 3.78 -40.76 -3.95
N THR A 113 3.94 -40.02 -5.05
CA THR A 113 5.13 -40.09 -5.90
C THR A 113 5.59 -38.68 -6.21
N ASN A 114 6.90 -38.46 -6.31
CA ASN A 114 7.43 -37.17 -6.73
C ASN A 114 6.85 -36.76 -8.08
N GLN A 115 6.51 -35.48 -8.24
CA GLN A 115 6.05 -34.85 -9.50
C GLN A 115 4.60 -35.18 -9.92
N ARG A 116 3.71 -35.46 -8.96
CA ARG A 116 2.28 -35.59 -9.21
C ARG A 116 1.44 -34.75 -8.26
N GLU A 117 0.23 -34.39 -8.69
CA GLU A 117 -0.72 -33.60 -7.93
C GLU A 117 -2.16 -34.11 -8.12
N CYS A 118 -3.06 -33.73 -7.21
CA CYS A 118 -4.45 -34.16 -7.27
C CYS A 118 -5.27 -33.28 -8.22
N CYS A 119 -6.03 -33.92 -9.09
CA CYS A 119 -7.05 -33.29 -9.92
C CYS A 119 -8.35 -34.09 -9.80
N GLY A 120 -9.29 -33.59 -9.00
CA GLY A 120 -10.46 -34.37 -8.62
C GLY A 120 -10.04 -35.69 -7.97
N ASN A 121 -10.49 -36.80 -8.53
CA ASN A 121 -10.13 -38.15 -8.04
C ASN A 121 -8.81 -38.69 -8.61
N ASP A 122 -8.18 -37.98 -9.55
CA ASP A 122 -6.99 -38.43 -10.27
C ASP A 122 -5.70 -37.85 -9.67
N TYR A 123 -4.62 -38.65 -9.69
CA TYR A 123 -3.29 -38.22 -9.26
C TYR A 123 -2.37 -38.10 -10.48
N ILE A 124 -2.35 -36.89 -11.04
CA ILE A 124 -1.86 -36.58 -12.37
C ILE A 124 -0.40 -36.15 -12.39
N LYS A 125 0.25 -36.31 -13.53
CA LYS A 125 1.66 -35.94 -13.79
C LYS A 125 1.74 -34.47 -14.23
N ARG A 126 2.94 -33.87 -14.13
CA ARG A 126 3.21 -32.46 -14.50
C ARG A 126 2.87 -32.02 -15.93
N ASP A 127 2.73 -32.94 -16.88
CA ASP A 127 2.33 -32.64 -18.27
C ASP A 127 0.81 -32.59 -18.46
N THR A 128 0.06 -32.81 -17.38
CA THR A 128 -1.39 -32.76 -17.30
C THR A 128 -1.78 -31.66 -16.32
N ASP A 129 -2.60 -30.72 -16.75
CA ASP A 129 -3.19 -29.69 -15.88
C ASP A 129 -4.59 -30.11 -15.43
N CYS A 130 -5.15 -29.40 -14.45
CA CYS A 130 -6.48 -29.66 -13.92
C CYS A 130 -7.46 -28.51 -14.23
N CYS A 131 -8.67 -28.84 -14.66
CA CYS A 131 -9.77 -27.89 -14.86
C CYS A 131 -11.04 -28.46 -14.25
N ASN A 132 -11.60 -27.80 -13.23
CA ASN A 132 -12.80 -28.26 -12.53
C ASN A 132 -12.76 -29.77 -12.13
N GLY A 133 -11.63 -30.20 -11.59
CA GLY A 133 -11.41 -31.60 -11.18
C GLY A 133 -11.21 -32.59 -12.33
N LYS A 134 -11.16 -32.14 -13.59
CA LYS A 134 -10.90 -32.96 -14.77
C LYS A 134 -9.49 -32.70 -15.32
N PRO A 135 -8.69 -33.75 -15.52
CA PRO A 135 -7.35 -33.58 -16.05
C PRO A 135 -7.36 -33.33 -17.56
N PHE A 136 -6.46 -32.46 -18.04
CA PHE A 136 -6.30 -32.14 -19.46
C PHE A 136 -4.84 -31.94 -19.85
N ASN A 137 -4.52 -32.16 -21.13
CA ASN A 137 -3.18 -31.90 -21.65
C ASN A 137 -3.01 -30.40 -21.94
N SER A 138 -2.15 -29.74 -21.17
CA SER A 138 -1.92 -28.30 -21.24
C SER A 138 -1.18 -27.83 -22.50
N SER A 139 -0.59 -28.76 -23.27
CA SER A 139 0.00 -28.48 -24.58
C SER A 139 -1.05 -28.32 -25.67
N THR A 140 -2.23 -28.94 -25.53
CA THR A 140 -3.30 -28.90 -26.55
C THR A 140 -4.54 -28.16 -26.09
N HIS A 141 -4.80 -28.07 -24.79
CA HIS A 141 -5.96 -27.39 -24.21
C HIS A 141 -5.54 -26.37 -23.14
N TYR A 142 -6.49 -25.56 -22.72
CA TYR A 142 -6.39 -24.69 -21.54
C TYR A 142 -7.72 -24.70 -20.79
N CYS A 143 -7.71 -24.30 -19.53
CA CYS A 143 -8.92 -24.14 -18.72
C CYS A 143 -9.45 -22.71 -18.87
N ALA A 144 -10.67 -22.56 -19.40
CA ALA A 144 -11.37 -21.29 -19.51
C ALA A 144 -12.26 -21.09 -18.28
N ASP A 145 -12.09 -19.95 -17.61
CA ASP A 145 -12.86 -19.50 -16.44
C ASP A 145 -12.97 -20.57 -15.32
N ASP A 146 -11.94 -21.38 -15.14
CA ASP A 146 -11.88 -22.51 -14.20
C ASP A 146 -12.99 -23.58 -14.37
N MET A 147 -13.73 -23.54 -15.48
CA MET A 147 -14.94 -24.36 -15.70
C MET A 147 -14.80 -25.30 -16.89
N ASP A 148 -14.30 -24.81 -18.03
CA ASP A 148 -14.34 -25.52 -19.31
C ASP A 148 -12.93 -25.78 -19.89
N ILE A 149 -12.72 -26.99 -20.44
CA ILE A 149 -11.47 -27.37 -21.12
C ILE A 149 -11.59 -27.06 -22.61
N VAL A 150 -10.78 -26.12 -23.07
CA VAL A 150 -10.87 -25.55 -24.43
C VAL A 150 -9.60 -25.85 -25.23
N LEU A 151 -9.76 -26.28 -26.49
CA LEU A 151 -8.64 -26.47 -27.42
C LEU A 151 -7.90 -25.16 -27.65
N ARG A 152 -6.56 -25.18 -27.58
CA ARG A 152 -5.72 -24.02 -27.91
C ARG A 152 -5.98 -23.59 -29.36
N GLY A 153 -6.23 -22.29 -29.55
CA GLY A 153 -6.65 -21.70 -30.82
C GLY A 153 -8.15 -21.41 -30.90
N LEU A 154 -8.95 -22.00 -30.02
CA LEU A 154 -10.34 -21.61 -29.79
C LEU A 154 -10.45 -20.68 -28.57
N ASP A 155 -11.60 -20.05 -28.41
CA ASP A 155 -12.00 -19.30 -27.21
C ASP A 155 -13.48 -19.54 -26.88
N THR A 156 -13.91 -19.14 -25.69
CA THR A 156 -15.30 -19.31 -25.23
C THR A 156 -16.13 -18.05 -25.42
N CYS A 157 -17.41 -18.20 -25.79
CA CYS A 157 -18.37 -17.11 -25.88
C CYS A 157 -19.67 -17.45 -25.16
N GLY A 158 -19.81 -17.02 -23.90
CA GLY A 158 -20.87 -17.51 -23.04
C GLY A 158 -20.65 -18.96 -22.63
N VAL A 159 -21.71 -19.76 -22.51
CA VAL A 159 -21.65 -21.13 -22.01
C VAL A 159 -21.52 -22.13 -23.17
N ASN A 160 -20.49 -22.98 -23.15
CA ASN A 160 -20.28 -24.08 -24.12
C ASN A 160 -20.16 -23.68 -25.60
N VAL A 161 -19.91 -22.41 -25.94
CA VAL A 161 -19.68 -21.99 -27.33
C VAL A 161 -18.20 -21.75 -27.53
N HIS A 162 -17.56 -22.56 -28.38
CA HIS A 162 -16.17 -22.38 -28.78
C HIS A 162 -16.10 -21.70 -30.16
N TYR A 163 -15.24 -20.69 -30.29
CA TYR A 163 -15.04 -19.97 -31.55
C TYR A 163 -13.57 -19.79 -31.90
N ASN A 164 -13.29 -19.60 -33.18
CA ASN A 164 -11.94 -19.35 -33.66
C ASN A 164 -11.62 -17.84 -33.58
N ARG A 165 -10.65 -17.46 -32.75
CA ARG A 165 -10.27 -16.05 -32.51
C ARG A 165 -9.78 -15.33 -33.76
N SER A 166 -9.34 -16.06 -34.78
CA SER A 166 -8.87 -15.49 -36.04
C SER A 166 -10.01 -15.03 -36.96
N HIS A 167 -11.19 -15.64 -36.85
CA HIS A 167 -12.33 -15.37 -37.74
C HIS A 167 -13.56 -14.84 -37.00
N GLN A 168 -13.57 -14.94 -35.67
CA GLN A 168 -14.72 -14.63 -34.85
C GLN A 168 -14.28 -13.93 -33.56
N LYS A 169 -15.19 -13.17 -32.96
CA LYS A 169 -14.95 -12.47 -31.69
C LYS A 169 -16.23 -12.43 -30.88
N CYS A 170 -16.11 -12.68 -29.57
CA CYS A 170 -17.22 -12.58 -28.63
C CYS A 170 -17.28 -11.19 -28.01
N CYS A 171 -18.45 -10.55 -28.03
CA CYS A 171 -18.71 -9.28 -27.39
C CYS A 171 -19.83 -9.42 -26.34
N GLY A 172 -19.70 -8.69 -25.24
CA GLY A 172 -20.58 -8.87 -24.07
C GLY A 172 -20.40 -10.26 -23.47
N ASP A 173 -21.50 -10.84 -22.98
CA ASP A 173 -21.46 -12.10 -22.24
C ASP A 173 -21.63 -13.33 -23.14
N SER A 174 -22.16 -13.18 -24.37
CA SER A 174 -22.48 -14.34 -25.22
C SER A 174 -22.68 -14.04 -26.72
N ARG A 175 -22.43 -12.81 -27.18
CA ARG A 175 -22.71 -12.46 -28.58
C ARG A 175 -21.48 -12.65 -29.47
N LEU A 176 -21.55 -13.67 -30.31
CA LEU A 176 -20.50 -14.00 -31.26
C LEU A 176 -20.67 -13.21 -32.58
N HIS A 177 -19.58 -12.67 -33.08
CA HIS A 177 -19.51 -11.96 -34.36
C HIS A 177 -18.47 -12.59 -35.26
N ASN A 178 -18.74 -12.59 -36.56
CA ASN A 178 -17.73 -12.95 -37.58
C ASN A 178 -16.93 -11.70 -37.93
N ILE A 179 -15.61 -11.79 -37.89
CA ILE A 179 -14.68 -10.71 -38.25
C ILE A 179 -13.89 -11.14 -39.50
N PRO A 180 -14.09 -10.45 -40.64
CA PRO A 180 -13.31 -10.73 -41.85
C PRO A 180 -11.83 -10.36 -41.66
N ASP A 181 -11.56 -9.31 -40.86
CA ASP A 181 -10.23 -8.81 -40.52
C ASP A 181 -10.14 -8.56 -39.00
N THR A 182 -8.96 -8.76 -38.41
CA THR A 182 -8.70 -8.70 -36.96
C THR A 182 -8.91 -7.33 -36.29
N GLN A 183 -9.42 -6.32 -37.02
CA GLN A 183 -9.57 -4.93 -36.58
C GLN A 183 -10.86 -4.61 -35.80
N GLY A 184 -11.82 -5.53 -35.72
CA GLY A 184 -13.07 -5.28 -34.98
C GLY A 184 -12.86 -5.30 -33.47
N GLU A 185 -13.22 -4.24 -32.75
CA GLU A 185 -13.18 -4.14 -31.28
C GLU A 185 -14.58 -4.18 -30.69
N CYS A 186 -14.76 -4.77 -29.50
CA CYS A 186 -16.08 -4.85 -28.86
C CYS A 186 -16.45 -3.54 -28.14
N CYS A 187 -17.62 -3.00 -28.46
CA CYS A 187 -18.28 -1.94 -27.70
C CYS A 187 -19.64 -2.41 -27.19
N GLY A 188 -19.64 -2.98 -25.98
CA GLY A 188 -20.82 -3.66 -25.45
C GLY A 188 -20.96 -5.00 -26.15
N GLU A 189 -22.14 -5.23 -26.71
CA GLU A 189 -22.44 -6.43 -27.49
C GLU A 189 -22.11 -6.30 -28.98
N GLU A 190 -21.69 -5.12 -29.45
CA GLU A 190 -21.44 -4.84 -30.86
C GLU A 190 -19.95 -4.77 -31.19
N ILE A 191 -19.59 -5.01 -32.45
CA ILE A 191 -18.25 -4.77 -32.98
C ILE A 191 -18.17 -3.40 -33.66
N ILE A 192 -17.09 -2.67 -33.37
CA ILE A 192 -16.76 -1.41 -34.00
C ILE A 192 -15.40 -1.48 -34.69
N ASN A 193 -15.22 -0.69 -35.75
CA ASN A 193 -13.91 -0.43 -36.34
C ASN A 193 -13.29 0.78 -35.62
N SER A 194 -12.20 0.58 -34.89
CA SER A 194 -11.54 1.63 -34.09
C SER A 194 -11.00 2.81 -34.91
N SER A 195 -10.84 2.62 -36.22
CA SER A 195 -10.43 3.69 -37.15
C SER A 195 -11.55 4.70 -37.43
N THR A 196 -12.82 4.31 -37.25
CA THR A 196 -14.00 5.13 -37.59
C THR A 196 -14.89 5.42 -36.39
N HIS A 197 -14.91 4.49 -35.42
CA HIS A 197 -15.71 4.58 -34.21
C HIS A 197 -14.85 4.32 -32.97
N GLN A 198 -15.30 4.83 -31.83
CA GLN A 198 -14.76 4.59 -30.51
C GLN A 198 -15.86 4.14 -29.56
N CYS A 199 -15.48 3.41 -28.51
CA CYS A 199 -16.41 3.00 -27.48
C CYS A 199 -16.35 3.95 -26.28
N CYS A 200 -17.41 4.71 -26.07
CA CYS A 200 -17.57 5.59 -24.93
C CYS A 200 -18.34 4.89 -23.81
N GLU A 201 -18.03 5.22 -22.56
CA GLU A 201 -18.80 4.77 -21.40
C GLU A 201 -19.58 5.93 -20.80
N TRP A 202 -20.89 5.76 -20.64
CA TRP A 202 -21.74 6.73 -19.99
C TRP A 202 -22.86 6.07 -19.20
N SER A 203 -22.97 6.43 -17.91
CA SER A 203 -24.00 5.89 -17.01
C SER A 203 -24.03 4.35 -16.98
N ASN A 204 -22.85 3.73 -16.90
CA ASN A 204 -22.62 2.28 -16.93
C ASN A 204 -23.10 1.58 -18.23
N LYS A 205 -23.28 2.33 -19.32
CA LYS A 205 -23.60 1.79 -20.65
C LYS A 205 -22.47 2.12 -21.63
N LYS A 206 -22.16 1.15 -22.48
CA LYS A 206 -21.25 1.34 -23.61
C LYS A 206 -22.01 1.95 -24.79
N ILE A 207 -21.48 3.02 -25.37
CA ILE A 207 -22.08 3.79 -26.45
C ILE A 207 -21.05 3.92 -27.57
N ILE A 208 -21.46 3.60 -28.79
CA ILE A 208 -20.63 3.74 -29.99
C ILE A 208 -20.68 5.20 -30.44
N GLN A 209 -19.52 5.79 -30.69
CA GLN A 209 -19.37 7.17 -31.13
C GLN A 209 -18.33 7.25 -32.26
N PRO A 210 -18.34 8.29 -33.11
CA PRO A 210 -17.30 8.46 -34.13
C PRO A 210 -15.94 8.77 -33.48
N SER A 211 -14.84 8.36 -34.13
CA SER A 211 -13.46 8.62 -33.66
C SER A 211 -12.98 10.07 -33.84
N SER A 212 -13.86 10.99 -34.24
CA SER A 212 -13.52 12.39 -34.58
C SER A 212 -13.29 13.31 -33.38
N GLY A 213 -13.42 12.81 -32.15
CA GLY A 213 -13.27 13.60 -30.92
C GLY A 213 -13.08 12.74 -29.68
N GLN A 214 -13.21 13.34 -28.50
CA GLN A 214 -13.16 12.65 -27.21
C GLN A 214 -14.57 12.40 -26.67
N CYS A 215 -14.78 11.32 -25.92
CA CYS A 215 -16.08 11.00 -25.32
C CYS A 215 -16.54 12.08 -24.33
N CYS A 216 -17.77 12.54 -24.49
CA CYS A 216 -18.47 13.37 -23.51
C CYS A 216 -19.94 12.99 -23.44
N GLY A 217 -20.31 12.26 -22.39
CA GLY A 217 -21.70 11.89 -22.20
C GLY A 217 -22.21 11.00 -23.33
N LYS A 218 -23.24 11.47 -24.03
CA LYS A 218 -23.85 10.78 -25.17
C LYS A 218 -23.25 11.17 -26.52
N GLY A 219 -22.17 11.95 -26.55
CA GLY A 219 -21.56 12.44 -27.78
C GLY A 219 -20.04 12.53 -27.70
N VAL A 220 -19.46 13.25 -28.66
CA VAL A 220 -18.04 13.55 -28.71
C VAL A 220 -17.81 15.06 -28.67
N TYR A 221 -16.65 15.47 -28.18
CA TYR A 221 -16.22 16.86 -28.19
C TYR A 221 -14.79 17.01 -28.69
N ASN A 222 -14.48 18.18 -29.22
CA ASN A 222 -13.14 18.56 -29.64
C ASN A 222 -12.42 19.28 -28.50
N SER A 223 -11.48 18.61 -27.85
CA SER A 223 -10.72 19.17 -26.72
C SER A 223 -9.87 20.41 -27.04
N SER A 224 -9.69 20.75 -28.33
CA SER A 224 -9.01 21.99 -28.74
C SER A 224 -9.91 23.22 -28.73
N SER A 225 -11.23 23.05 -28.86
CA SER A 225 -12.20 24.13 -28.98
C SER A 225 -13.36 24.03 -28.00
N GLU A 226 -13.44 22.96 -27.21
CA GLU A 226 -14.57 22.60 -26.36
C GLU A 226 -14.10 21.98 -25.04
N ILE A 227 -14.99 21.96 -24.04
CA ILE A 227 -14.81 21.34 -22.74
C ILE A 227 -16.02 20.46 -22.41
N CYS A 228 -15.77 19.30 -21.82
CA CYS A 228 -16.81 18.38 -21.36
C CYS A 228 -17.00 18.47 -19.85
N CYS A 229 -18.21 18.82 -19.40
CA CYS A 229 -18.57 18.91 -17.99
C CYS A 229 -19.75 17.96 -17.71
N ARG A 230 -19.47 16.82 -17.07
CA ARG A 230 -20.45 15.76 -16.75
C ARG A 230 -21.38 15.43 -17.94
N GLY A 231 -20.77 15.20 -19.10
CA GLY A 231 -21.50 14.79 -20.29
C GLY A 231 -22.12 15.94 -21.11
N ASN A 232 -22.01 17.19 -20.64
CA ASN A 232 -22.39 18.36 -21.42
C ASN A 232 -21.17 18.99 -22.08
N VAL A 233 -21.27 19.27 -23.38
CA VAL A 233 -20.21 19.91 -24.16
C VAL A 233 -20.45 21.41 -24.22
N PHE A 234 -19.41 22.18 -23.91
CA PHE A 234 -19.42 23.63 -24.04
C PHE A 234 -18.25 24.08 -24.90
N PRO A 235 -18.38 25.17 -25.69
CA PRO A 235 -17.22 25.76 -26.35
C PRO A 235 -16.18 26.17 -25.29
N SER A 236 -14.90 26.17 -25.63
CA SER A 236 -13.80 26.59 -24.77
C SER A 236 -12.76 27.32 -25.61
N TYR A 237 -12.92 28.63 -25.72
CA TYR A 237 -11.95 29.47 -26.41
C TYR A 237 -10.77 29.73 -25.47
N ASN A 238 -9.56 29.31 -25.85
CA ASN A 238 -8.29 29.61 -25.17
C ASN A 238 -8.17 29.11 -23.70
N GLY A 239 -8.88 28.05 -23.31
CA GLY A 239 -8.77 27.47 -21.96
C GLY A 239 -9.31 28.34 -20.82
N VAL A 240 -10.14 29.33 -21.16
CA VAL A 240 -10.70 30.33 -20.23
C VAL A 240 -11.88 29.75 -19.42
N ARG A 241 -12.40 28.58 -19.78
CA ARG A 241 -13.51 27.92 -19.08
C ARG A 241 -13.03 26.73 -18.26
N ASP A 242 -13.66 26.50 -17.11
CA ASP A 242 -13.48 25.31 -16.28
C ASP A 242 -14.84 24.69 -15.96
N CYS A 243 -14.85 23.37 -15.73
CA CYS A 243 -16.07 22.68 -15.34
C CYS A 243 -16.48 22.97 -13.91
N CYS A 244 -17.78 23.16 -13.72
CA CYS A 244 -18.41 23.21 -12.43
C CYS A 244 -19.69 22.37 -12.47
N GLY A 245 -19.57 21.11 -12.05
CA GLY A 245 -20.67 20.17 -12.20
C GLY A 245 -20.98 19.87 -13.66
N ASP A 246 -22.24 20.08 -14.03
CA ASP A 246 -22.78 19.92 -15.37
C ASP A 246 -22.75 21.22 -16.19
N THR A 247 -22.21 22.30 -15.62
CA THR A 247 -22.00 23.60 -16.26
C THR A 247 -20.52 24.00 -16.27
N PHE A 248 -20.22 25.23 -16.71
CA PHE A 248 -18.88 25.80 -16.72
C PHE A 248 -18.82 27.15 -15.99
N ILE A 249 -17.64 27.51 -15.51
CA ILE A 249 -17.28 28.85 -15.05
C ILE A 249 -16.25 29.49 -15.97
N ASN A 250 -16.27 30.80 -16.07
CA ASN A 250 -15.25 31.56 -16.79
C ASN A 250 -14.13 32.01 -15.83
N LYS A 251 -12.91 31.45 -15.98
CA LYS A 251 -11.73 31.78 -15.17
C LYS A 251 -11.31 33.25 -15.28
N SER A 252 -11.56 33.88 -16.41
CA SER A 252 -11.26 35.30 -16.60
C SER A 252 -12.27 36.20 -15.89
N ASN A 253 -13.45 35.67 -15.53
CA ASN A 253 -14.42 36.39 -14.73
C ASN A 253 -14.16 36.16 -13.24
N SER A 254 -13.54 37.14 -12.58
CA SER A 254 -13.25 37.07 -11.13
C SER A 254 -14.50 36.99 -10.24
N ARG A 255 -15.69 37.23 -10.79
CA ARG A 255 -16.98 37.12 -10.09
C ARG A 255 -17.55 35.70 -10.07
N GLU A 256 -17.04 34.78 -10.88
CA GLU A 256 -17.54 33.41 -10.94
C GLU A 256 -16.65 32.46 -10.15
N GLU A 257 -17.28 31.56 -9.41
CA GLU A 257 -16.60 30.49 -8.68
C GLU A 257 -17.43 29.21 -8.73
N CYS A 258 -16.77 28.07 -8.55
CA CYS A 258 -17.43 26.79 -8.39
C CYS A 258 -17.46 26.38 -6.92
N CYS A 259 -18.66 26.13 -6.38
CA CYS A 259 -18.86 25.63 -5.03
C CYS A 259 -19.60 24.29 -5.09
N SER A 260 -18.93 23.19 -4.74
CA SER A 260 -19.54 21.84 -4.75
C SER A 260 -20.36 21.55 -6.00
N LEU A 261 -19.79 21.85 -7.17
CA LEU A 261 -20.39 21.63 -8.49
C LEU A 261 -21.50 22.62 -8.89
N GLN A 262 -21.75 23.65 -8.07
CA GLN A 262 -22.66 24.74 -8.38
C GLN A 262 -21.87 26.01 -8.73
N ARG A 263 -22.23 26.67 -9.83
CA ARG A 263 -21.68 27.97 -10.22
C ARG A 263 -22.29 29.05 -9.34
N ILE A 264 -21.44 29.89 -8.75
CA ILE A 264 -21.84 30.94 -7.81
C ILE A 264 -21.29 32.30 -8.25
N ASN A 265 -21.95 33.37 -7.81
CA ASN A 265 -21.48 34.74 -8.00
C ASN A 265 -20.86 35.29 -6.70
N ARG A 266 -19.55 35.57 -6.71
CA ARG A 266 -18.79 36.09 -5.57
C ARG A 266 -19.27 37.43 -5.02
N ASP A 267 -20.06 38.19 -5.77
CA ASP A 267 -20.66 39.44 -5.31
C ASP A 267 -21.88 39.21 -4.40
N LYS A 268 -22.52 38.02 -4.50
CA LYS A 268 -23.77 37.68 -3.79
C LYS A 268 -23.63 36.46 -2.89
N GLU A 269 -22.63 35.63 -3.13
CA GLU A 269 -22.48 34.31 -2.54
C GLU A 269 -21.02 34.01 -2.18
N ILE A 270 -20.81 33.13 -1.19
CA ILE A 270 -19.51 32.63 -0.80
C ILE A 270 -19.58 31.12 -0.53
N CYS A 271 -18.50 30.40 -0.86
CA CYS A 271 -18.36 28.97 -0.61
C CYS A 271 -17.50 28.71 0.63
N CYS A 272 -18.10 28.15 1.68
CA CYS A 272 -17.39 27.77 2.90
C CYS A 272 -17.29 26.24 2.99
N ASP A 273 -16.11 25.69 2.69
CA ASP A 273 -15.82 24.24 2.74
C ASP A 273 -16.90 23.39 2.04
N GLY A 274 -17.23 23.79 0.81
CA GLY A 274 -18.23 23.12 -0.03
C GLY A 274 -19.68 23.46 0.29
N LYS A 275 -19.96 24.34 1.26
CA LYS A 275 -21.31 24.83 1.54
C LYS A 275 -21.52 26.24 1.02
N LEU A 276 -22.62 26.44 0.30
CA LEU A 276 -23.01 27.73 -0.28
C LEU A 276 -23.72 28.62 0.74
N TYR A 277 -23.37 29.90 0.72
CA TYR A 277 -23.97 30.93 1.56
C TYR A 277 -24.23 32.21 0.78
N SER A 278 -25.35 32.89 1.06
CA SER A 278 -25.61 34.25 0.57
C SER A 278 -24.93 35.27 1.49
N ILE A 279 -24.32 36.31 0.90
CA ILE A 279 -23.57 37.35 1.62
C ILE A 279 -24.18 38.75 1.47
N THR A 280 -25.36 38.89 0.86
CA THR A 280 -25.96 40.20 0.54
C THR A 280 -26.20 41.07 1.78
N ASN A 281 -26.36 40.46 2.95
CA ASN A 281 -26.65 41.13 4.22
C ASN A 281 -25.50 41.03 5.25
N ILE A 282 -24.29 40.65 4.81
CA ILE A 282 -23.15 40.43 5.72
C ILE A 282 -22.00 41.33 5.30
N THR A 283 -21.57 42.21 6.21
CA THR A 283 -20.40 43.07 6.02
C THR A 283 -19.11 42.28 6.24
N SER A 284 -18.20 42.36 5.27
CA SER A 284 -16.90 41.65 5.24
C SER A 284 -17.03 40.15 5.52
N PRO A 285 -17.78 39.39 4.70
CA PRO A 285 -18.03 37.97 4.90
C PRO A 285 -16.73 37.16 4.78
N ALA A 286 -16.59 36.15 5.64
CA ALA A 286 -15.48 35.22 5.63
C ALA A 286 -15.95 33.81 6.04
N CYS A 287 -15.14 32.80 5.73
CA CYS A 287 -15.42 31.41 6.05
C CYS A 287 -14.48 30.88 7.15
N CYS A 288 -15.04 30.11 8.08
CA CYS A 288 -14.32 29.31 9.07
C CYS A 288 -14.82 27.87 8.94
N GLU A 289 -14.05 27.02 8.26
CA GLU A 289 -14.54 25.71 7.77
C GLU A 289 -15.86 25.89 6.99
N LYS A 290 -16.95 25.26 7.46
CA LYS A 290 -18.29 25.28 6.88
C LYS A 290 -19.14 26.45 7.37
N GLN A 291 -18.61 27.36 8.18
CA GLN A 291 -19.37 28.46 8.79
C GLN A 291 -19.05 29.80 8.14
N LEU A 292 -20.12 30.52 7.80
CA LEU A 292 -20.08 31.92 7.38
C LEU A 292 -20.07 32.84 8.60
N TYR A 293 -19.21 33.86 8.59
CA TYR A 293 -19.18 34.88 9.63
C TYR A 293 -18.77 36.26 9.08
N SER A 294 -19.10 37.33 9.81
CA SER A 294 -18.53 38.65 9.55
C SER A 294 -17.13 38.73 10.15
N SER A 295 -16.13 38.96 9.29
CA SER A 295 -14.75 39.16 9.72
C SER A 295 -14.53 40.47 10.46
N ILE A 296 -15.54 41.33 10.60
CA ILE A 296 -15.48 42.51 11.48
C ILE A 296 -15.82 42.12 12.92
N GLU A 297 -16.80 41.24 13.12
CA GLU A 297 -17.29 40.85 14.45
C GLU A 297 -16.46 39.73 15.08
N LYS A 298 -16.07 38.73 14.28
CA LYS A 298 -15.43 37.50 14.75
C LYS A 298 -14.15 37.25 13.97
N ARG A 299 -13.29 36.39 14.52
CA ARG A 299 -12.07 35.87 13.87
C ARG A 299 -12.11 34.34 13.90
N CYS A 300 -11.61 33.69 12.85
CA CYS A 300 -11.52 32.24 12.78
C CYS A 300 -10.16 31.77 13.33
N CYS A 301 -10.19 30.98 14.39
CA CYS A 301 -9.03 30.41 15.06
C CYS A 301 -8.87 28.94 14.67
N ASN A 302 -7.64 28.53 14.34
CA ASN A 302 -7.31 27.15 13.94
C ASN A 302 -8.21 26.59 12.83
N LYS A 303 -8.70 27.47 11.94
CA LYS A 303 -9.68 27.17 10.87
C LYS A 303 -11.04 26.63 11.33
N LYS A 304 -11.28 26.46 12.63
CA LYS A 304 -12.44 25.76 13.18
C LYS A 304 -13.30 26.57 14.16
N THR A 305 -12.67 27.43 14.95
CA THR A 305 -13.35 28.09 16.08
C THR A 305 -13.53 29.58 15.80
N LEU A 306 -14.77 30.05 15.81
CA LEU A 306 -15.06 31.49 15.77
C LEU A 306 -14.93 32.11 17.15
N VAL A 307 -14.09 33.14 17.25
CA VAL A 307 -13.86 33.91 18.48
C VAL A 307 -14.25 35.37 18.22
N SER A 308 -14.91 36.03 19.19
CA SER A 308 -15.22 37.47 19.08
C SER A 308 -13.93 38.27 18.91
N LYS A 309 -13.93 39.32 18.06
CA LYS A 309 -12.76 40.20 17.98
C LYS A 309 -12.44 40.93 19.27
N THR A 310 -13.42 41.10 20.17
CA THR A 310 -13.24 41.70 21.50
C THR A 310 -12.59 40.77 22.51
N ALA A 311 -12.45 39.48 22.21
CA ALA A 311 -11.75 38.52 23.06
C ALA A 311 -10.22 38.58 22.83
N PRO A 312 -9.39 38.10 23.80
CA PRO A 312 -7.96 37.89 23.58
C PRO A 312 -7.71 37.06 22.32
N ASP A 313 -6.53 37.23 21.72
CA ASP A 313 -6.14 36.56 20.48
C ASP A 313 -6.35 35.04 20.55
N CYS A 314 -6.36 34.33 19.41
CA CYS A 314 -6.66 32.89 19.32
C CYS A 314 -5.84 32.04 20.32
N GLY A 315 -6.31 31.95 21.57
CA GLY A 315 -5.51 31.55 22.72
C GLY A 315 -6.17 31.99 24.04
N GLY A 316 -6.81 31.04 24.71
CA GLY A 316 -6.87 31.05 26.18
C GLY A 316 -5.46 30.99 26.80
N PRO A 317 -5.34 30.98 28.13
CA PRO A 317 -4.18 31.49 28.86
C PRO A 317 -2.85 30.89 28.40
N ILE A 318 -1.88 31.79 28.36
CA ILE A 318 -0.52 31.66 27.84
C ILE A 318 0.17 30.40 28.37
N SER A 319 0.53 29.50 27.45
CA SER A 319 1.78 28.74 27.58
C SER A 319 2.61 29.00 26.33
N THR A 320 3.66 29.78 26.52
CA THR A 320 4.70 30.05 25.54
C THR A 320 5.35 28.73 25.13
N LYS A 321 5.01 28.18 23.96
CA LYS A 321 5.91 27.34 23.16
C LYS A 321 5.44 27.33 21.71
N SER A 322 6.19 28.04 20.88
CA SER A 322 6.04 28.10 19.44
C SER A 322 6.39 26.77 18.78
N SER A 323 5.44 26.12 18.11
CA SER A 323 5.69 25.40 16.85
C SER A 323 4.41 24.85 16.22
N GLU A 324 4.13 25.28 15.00
CA GLU A 324 3.07 24.81 14.08
C GLU A 324 3.29 23.36 13.58
N SER A 325 3.88 22.49 14.40
CA SER A 325 4.13 21.09 14.03
C SER A 325 3.13 20.20 14.75
N LEU A 326 2.37 19.45 13.96
CA LEU A 326 1.35 18.52 14.44
C LEU A 326 1.85 17.09 14.24
N CYS A 327 1.60 16.25 15.24
CA CYS A 327 1.78 14.81 15.17
C CYS A 327 0.39 14.16 15.29
N GLY A 328 -0.14 13.65 14.19
CA GLY A 328 -1.58 13.40 14.09
C GLY A 328 -2.35 14.71 14.22
N THR A 329 -3.12 14.86 15.30
CA THR A 329 -3.92 16.07 15.60
C THR A 329 -3.34 16.93 16.74
N LEU A 330 -2.28 16.46 17.40
CA LEU A 330 -1.73 17.11 18.59
C LEU A 330 -0.49 17.95 18.23
N PRO A 331 -0.38 19.19 18.75
CA PRO A 331 0.82 19.99 18.61
C PRO A 331 1.98 19.40 19.41
N TYR A 332 3.18 19.43 18.83
CA TYR A 332 4.40 18.97 19.48
C TYR A 332 5.58 19.90 19.14
N ASP A 333 6.63 19.89 19.97
CA ASP A 333 7.84 20.69 19.72
C ASP A 333 8.78 19.92 18.78
N PRO A 334 8.86 20.26 17.48
CA PRO A 334 9.68 19.51 16.52
C PRO A 334 11.18 19.70 16.77
N LYS A 335 11.60 20.57 17.68
CA LYS A 335 13.01 20.72 18.08
C LYS A 335 13.39 19.68 19.12
N ASN A 336 12.55 19.45 20.11
CA ASN A 336 12.85 18.58 21.25
C ASN A 336 12.17 17.21 21.15
N ASP A 337 10.98 17.15 20.57
CA ASP A 337 10.11 15.98 20.53
C ASP A 337 10.21 15.24 19.18
N LEU A 338 9.73 13.99 19.18
CA LEU A 338 9.70 13.14 17.99
C LEU A 338 8.27 12.62 17.76
N CYS A 339 7.80 12.68 16.51
CA CYS A 339 6.51 12.14 16.11
C CYS A 339 6.69 10.84 15.33
N CYS A 340 6.15 9.74 15.82
CA CYS A 340 6.20 8.43 15.15
C CYS A 340 4.78 7.88 15.01
N ASN A 341 4.31 7.72 13.76
CA ASN A 341 2.96 7.26 13.43
C ASN A 341 1.85 7.85 14.33
N ASN A 342 1.76 9.19 14.36
CA ASN A 342 0.78 9.96 15.13
C ASN A 342 0.92 9.90 16.66
N LYS A 343 2.01 9.35 17.20
CA LYS A 343 2.36 9.39 18.63
C LYS A 343 3.53 10.32 18.90
N ILE A 344 3.36 11.24 19.84
CA ILE A 344 4.39 12.19 20.28
C ILE A 344 5.24 11.56 21.38
N HIS A 345 6.56 11.64 21.22
CA HIS A 345 7.55 11.30 22.24
C HIS A 345 8.29 12.57 22.64
N GLN A 346 7.98 13.07 23.85
CA GLN A 346 8.54 14.32 24.36
C GLN A 346 10.05 14.18 24.61
N GLU A 347 10.81 15.21 24.26
CA GLU A 347 12.28 15.30 24.38
C GLU A 347 13.08 14.17 23.68
N ALA A 348 12.43 13.31 22.91
CA ALA A 348 13.07 12.17 22.27
C ALA A 348 14.13 12.59 21.25
N LYS A 349 13.90 13.69 20.52
CA LYS A 349 14.84 14.24 19.54
C LYS A 349 16.02 14.95 20.21
N LYS A 350 15.78 15.63 21.33
CA LYS A 350 16.82 16.20 22.21
C LYS A 350 17.74 15.11 22.76
N HIS A 351 17.16 13.95 23.08
CA HIS A 351 17.89 12.75 23.49
C HIS A 351 18.32 11.86 22.31
N GLY A 352 18.35 12.37 21.07
CA GLY A 352 18.92 11.67 19.91
C GLY A 352 18.17 10.42 19.44
N LYS A 353 16.95 10.15 19.93
CA LYS A 353 16.12 9.00 19.54
C LYS A 353 15.51 9.17 18.14
N ARG A 354 15.13 8.07 17.51
CA ARG A 354 14.54 7.99 16.16
C ARG A 354 13.32 7.08 16.13
N CYS A 355 12.45 7.24 15.12
CA CYS A 355 11.26 6.41 14.96
C CYS A 355 11.63 5.04 14.40
N CYS A 356 11.00 4.01 14.92
CA CYS A 356 11.05 2.65 14.39
C CYS A 356 9.87 2.51 13.40
N ASP A 357 10.01 3.05 12.19
CA ASP A 357 8.95 3.07 11.18
C ASP A 357 8.66 1.65 10.64
N PRO A 358 7.40 1.30 10.35
CA PRO A 358 6.17 2.10 10.43
C PRO A 358 5.43 1.86 11.75
N THR A 359 6.08 1.98 12.91
CA THR A 359 5.39 1.88 14.21
C THR A 359 5.41 3.20 14.98
N THR A 360 4.68 3.23 16.10
CA THR A 360 4.70 4.38 17.02
C THR A 360 5.89 4.36 17.97
N GLN A 361 6.83 3.40 17.86
CA GLN A 361 7.94 3.24 18.80
C GLN A 361 9.15 4.12 18.46
N VAL A 362 9.96 4.44 19.47
CA VAL A 362 11.21 5.19 19.34
C VAL A 362 12.38 4.36 19.86
N TYR A 363 13.54 4.48 19.23
CA TYR A 363 14.77 3.81 19.65
C TYR A 363 15.94 4.80 19.68
N PHE A 364 16.92 4.57 20.54
CA PHE A 364 18.15 5.36 20.59
C PHE A 364 19.22 4.73 19.68
N PRO A 365 19.56 5.33 18.53
CA PRO A 365 20.47 4.73 17.55
C PRO A 365 21.92 4.54 18.06
N GLY A 366 22.27 5.11 19.22
CA GLY A 366 23.59 4.92 19.81
C GLY A 366 23.78 3.57 20.55
N ASN A 367 22.71 2.86 20.91
CA ASN A 367 22.80 1.56 21.60
C ASN A 367 21.60 0.61 21.41
N GLU A 368 20.54 1.04 20.72
CA GLU A 368 19.34 0.25 20.42
C GLU A 368 19.19 0.11 18.91
N THR A 369 18.57 -0.99 18.47
CA THR A 369 18.23 -1.22 17.06
C THR A 369 16.74 -1.51 16.94
N CYS A 370 16.11 -0.96 15.90
CA CYS A 370 14.74 -1.29 15.52
C CYS A 370 14.76 -2.69 14.88
N CYS A 371 14.28 -3.70 15.61
CA CYS A 371 14.28 -5.11 15.21
C CYS A 371 12.81 -5.53 14.91
N SER A 372 12.56 -6.22 13.78
CA SER A 372 11.25 -6.76 13.41
C SER A 372 11.14 -8.23 13.85
N SER A 373 10.23 -8.56 14.76
CA SER A 373 9.75 -9.93 14.94
C SER A 373 8.25 -9.99 14.70
N SER A 374 7.71 -11.17 14.36
CA SER A 374 6.33 -11.39 13.90
C SER A 374 5.33 -10.42 14.53
N ASP A 375 4.73 -9.60 13.67
CA ASP A 375 3.68 -8.61 13.91
C ASP A 375 3.98 -7.42 14.84
N GLN A 376 5.21 -7.23 15.34
CA GLN A 376 5.58 -6.03 16.09
C GLN A 376 7.03 -5.58 15.85
N HIS A 377 7.24 -4.32 15.46
CA HIS A 377 8.58 -3.72 15.55
C HIS A 377 8.86 -3.29 16.99
N LYS A 378 9.97 -3.77 17.57
CA LYS A 378 10.36 -3.50 18.96
C LYS A 378 11.69 -2.75 19.04
N SER A 379 11.81 -1.79 19.97
CA SER A 379 13.09 -1.22 20.40
C SER A 379 13.75 -2.14 21.45
N LEU A 380 14.83 -2.83 21.09
CA LEU A 380 15.61 -3.70 21.99
C LEU A 380 17.11 -3.39 21.87
N ARG A 381 17.86 -3.64 22.95
CA ARG A 381 19.27 -4.03 22.82
C ARG A 381 19.23 -5.44 22.25
N CYS A 382 19.49 -5.62 20.96
CA CYS A 382 19.44 -6.93 20.32
C CYS A 382 20.67 -7.76 20.80
N SER A 383 20.64 -8.18 22.07
CA SER A 383 21.47 -9.17 22.78
C SER A 383 20.92 -9.33 24.21
N GLU A 384 20.11 -10.35 24.45
CA GLU A 384 20.26 -11.32 25.56
C GLU A 384 19.10 -12.32 25.59
N HIS A 385 19.49 -13.56 25.88
CA HIS A 385 18.71 -14.74 26.22
C HIS A 385 17.26 -14.51 26.69
N LEU A 386 16.28 -15.11 25.99
CA LEU A 386 15.29 -15.93 26.68
C LEU A 386 15.82 -17.36 26.70
N THR A 387 16.21 -17.82 27.89
CA THR A 387 16.55 -19.20 28.22
C THR A 387 15.31 -20.09 28.19
N THR A 388 15.46 -21.27 27.56
CA THR A 388 14.80 -22.58 27.79
C THR A 388 13.27 -22.64 27.64
N SER A 389 12.68 -23.41 26.72
CA SER A 389 12.86 -24.86 26.50
C SER A 389 12.38 -25.28 25.09
N THR A 390 13.24 -26.05 24.41
CA THR A 390 13.02 -27.18 23.46
C THR A 390 11.57 -27.54 23.09
N THR A 391 11.16 -27.79 21.83
CA THR A 391 11.78 -28.48 20.67
C THR A 391 11.07 -28.12 19.34
N GLY A 392 11.73 -28.33 18.19
CA GLY A 392 11.04 -28.62 16.92
C GLY A 392 11.42 -27.73 15.72
N ILE A 393 12.37 -28.19 14.90
CA ILE A 393 12.83 -27.58 13.65
C ILE A 393 11.79 -27.85 12.53
N THR A 394 11.41 -26.85 11.73
CA THR A 394 11.52 -26.93 10.24
C THR A 394 11.16 -25.62 9.52
N SER A 395 12.10 -25.22 8.65
CA SER A 395 11.92 -24.47 7.39
C SER A 395 11.08 -23.18 7.37
N ILE A 396 11.73 -22.03 7.59
CA ILE A 396 11.59 -20.88 6.67
C ILE A 396 12.99 -20.26 6.48
N LEU A 397 13.74 -20.81 5.52
CA LEU A 397 14.93 -20.19 4.96
C LEU A 397 14.49 -19.40 3.71
N THR A 398 13.85 -18.25 3.93
CA THR A 398 13.69 -17.23 2.90
C THR A 398 14.46 -15.99 3.32
N THR A 399 15.71 -15.93 2.85
CA THR A 399 16.41 -14.73 2.38
C THR A 399 15.94 -13.40 3.01
N LEU A 400 16.53 -13.02 4.13
CA LEU A 400 16.58 -11.63 4.60
C LEU A 400 17.42 -10.81 3.60
N ALA A 401 16.78 -10.28 2.56
CA ALA A 401 17.39 -9.25 1.73
C ALA A 401 17.61 -7.98 2.58
N PRO A 402 18.80 -7.36 2.57
CA PRO A 402 19.02 -6.11 3.30
C PRO A 402 18.10 -5.02 2.74
N HIS A 403 17.35 -4.33 3.60
CA HIS A 403 16.49 -3.22 3.21
C HIS A 403 17.30 -2.15 2.44
N LEU A 404 17.06 -2.03 1.13
CA LEU A 404 17.74 -1.08 0.23
C LEU A 404 17.09 0.33 0.31
N SER A 405 17.09 0.93 1.49
CA SER A 405 16.55 2.28 1.77
C SER A 405 17.65 3.31 2.07
N GLY A 406 17.29 4.60 1.99
CA GLY A 406 18.17 5.76 2.21
C GLY A 406 19.59 5.61 1.68
N ILE A 407 20.58 5.67 2.56
CA ILE A 407 22.00 5.66 2.19
C ILE A 407 22.41 4.30 1.61
N CYS A 408 21.77 3.21 2.04
CA CYS A 408 22.04 1.85 1.58
C CYS A 408 21.46 1.51 0.21
N ARG A 409 20.71 2.44 -0.41
CA ARG A 409 20.37 2.38 -1.84
C ARG A 409 21.58 2.27 -2.74
N ILE A 410 22.75 2.76 -2.31
CA ILE A 410 24.01 2.59 -3.03
C ILE A 410 24.37 1.11 -3.26
N CYS A 411 23.83 0.20 -2.44
CA CYS A 411 24.03 -1.24 -2.57
C CYS A 411 23.01 -1.94 -3.48
N SER A 412 22.02 -1.20 -4.01
CA SER A 412 21.04 -1.77 -4.93
C SER A 412 21.68 -2.08 -6.28
N SER A 413 21.30 -3.19 -6.90
CA SER A 413 21.64 -3.52 -8.30
C SER A 413 21.09 -2.48 -9.29
N ALA A 414 20.05 -1.72 -8.92
CA ALA A 414 19.52 -0.61 -9.72
C ALA A 414 20.35 0.69 -9.59
N TRP A 415 21.37 0.72 -8.73
CA TRP A 415 22.23 1.88 -8.52
C TRP A 415 23.27 2.02 -9.63
N GLU A 416 22.83 2.55 -10.78
CA GLU A 416 23.70 2.89 -11.90
C GLU A 416 23.85 4.40 -12.10
N PRO A 417 25.06 4.93 -12.39
CA PRO A 417 25.28 6.35 -12.68
C PRO A 417 24.38 6.95 -13.78
N LYS A 418 23.87 6.12 -14.70
CA LYS A 418 22.94 6.52 -15.78
C LYS A 418 21.53 6.81 -15.25
N ASN A 419 21.11 6.14 -14.18
CA ASN A 419 19.76 6.23 -13.61
C ASN A 419 19.64 7.22 -12.43
N ILE A 420 20.77 7.63 -11.82
CA ILE A 420 20.81 8.61 -10.71
C ILE A 420 20.01 9.89 -11.03
N MET A 421 20.04 10.34 -12.29
CA MET A 421 19.35 11.56 -12.69
C MET A 421 17.81 11.41 -12.76
N LYS A 422 17.31 10.19 -13.02
CA LYS A 422 15.89 9.85 -12.89
C LYS A 422 15.50 9.77 -11.42
N SER A 423 16.33 9.14 -10.59
CA SER A 423 16.12 9.02 -9.14
C SER A 423 16.06 10.38 -8.42
N ILE A 424 16.91 11.35 -8.79
CA ILE A 424 16.84 12.72 -8.21
C ILE A 424 15.51 13.43 -8.52
N LYS A 425 14.79 13.05 -9.58
CA LYS A 425 13.46 13.65 -9.86
C LYS A 425 12.42 13.20 -8.81
N SER A 426 12.40 11.91 -8.48
CA SER A 426 11.39 11.31 -7.59
C SER A 426 11.75 11.36 -6.10
N ILE A 427 13.01 11.50 -5.73
CA ILE A 427 13.46 11.48 -4.33
C ILE A 427 13.36 12.86 -3.67
N ASP A 428 12.91 12.93 -2.42
CA ASP A 428 13.01 14.15 -1.61
C ASP A 428 14.47 14.43 -1.25
N ILE A 429 14.92 15.65 -1.56
CA ILE A 429 16.30 16.09 -1.34
C ILE A 429 16.40 17.22 -0.29
N CYS A 430 15.28 17.55 0.35
CA CYS A 430 15.17 18.67 1.27
C CYS A 430 15.74 18.31 2.65
N THR A 431 17.08 18.31 2.74
CA THR A 431 17.83 18.12 3.99
C THR A 431 18.40 19.44 4.51
N LYS A 432 18.81 19.49 5.79
CA LYS A 432 19.49 20.65 6.39
C LYS A 432 20.85 20.93 5.76
N SER A 433 21.54 19.89 5.29
CA SER A 433 22.89 19.98 4.75
C SER A 433 23.05 19.14 3.49
N ALA A 434 23.81 19.66 2.53
CA ALA A 434 24.29 18.95 1.35
C ALA A 434 25.81 19.12 1.27
N ILE A 435 26.54 18.12 1.76
CA ILE A 435 27.96 18.21 2.08
C ILE A 435 28.76 17.43 1.04
N GLU A 436 29.70 18.11 0.41
CA GLU A 436 30.74 17.51 -0.39
C GLU A 436 31.77 16.87 0.54
N ILE A 437 31.92 15.56 0.42
CA ILE A 437 32.85 14.75 1.20
C ILE A 437 33.80 14.01 0.25
N GLU A 438 35.03 13.83 0.69
CA GLU A 438 36.01 12.99 0.00
C GLU A 438 36.30 11.76 0.84
N VAL A 439 36.16 10.57 0.28
CA VAL A 439 36.34 9.33 1.03
C VAL A 439 37.81 8.92 1.00
N ASN A 440 38.49 9.08 2.12
CA ASN A 440 39.91 8.78 2.26
C ASN A 440 40.15 7.28 2.43
N GLN A 441 39.33 6.63 3.26
CA GLN A 441 39.45 5.20 3.56
C GLN A 441 38.08 4.56 3.73
N VAL A 442 38.02 3.27 3.39
CA VAL A 442 36.86 2.40 3.62
C VAL A 442 37.38 1.21 4.42
N SER A 443 36.76 0.95 5.57
CA SER A 443 37.08 -0.22 6.39
C SER A 443 35.80 -0.94 6.79
N THR A 444 35.79 -2.26 6.60
CA THR A 444 34.78 -3.15 7.18
C THR A 444 35.36 -3.71 8.47
N PRO A 445 34.66 -3.62 9.62
CA PRO A 445 35.12 -4.23 10.86
C PRO A 445 35.38 -5.73 10.62
N LYS A 446 36.57 -6.23 10.97
CA LYS A 446 36.88 -7.66 10.88
C LYS A 446 36.02 -8.40 11.90
N SER A 447 35.41 -9.51 11.46
CA SER A 447 34.52 -10.36 12.27
C SER A 447 35.18 -10.72 13.60
N GLY A 448 34.60 -10.21 14.68
CA GLY A 448 34.97 -10.50 16.05
C GLY A 448 33.76 -10.13 16.90
N THR A 449 32.94 -11.15 17.18
CA THR A 449 31.79 -11.16 18.11
C THR A 449 30.75 -10.04 17.92
N MET A 450 29.54 -10.40 17.50
CA MET A 450 28.36 -9.55 17.20
C MET A 450 28.21 -9.13 15.73
N GLN A 451 27.74 -10.06 14.90
CA GLN A 451 27.24 -9.75 13.56
C GLN A 451 25.73 -9.91 13.52
N THR A 452 25.00 -8.80 13.47
CA THR A 452 23.61 -8.79 12.99
C THR A 452 23.38 -7.87 11.80
N TYR A 453 24.33 -6.99 11.41
CA TYR A 453 24.24 -6.18 10.19
C TYR A 453 25.63 -5.88 9.60
N PRO A 454 25.78 -5.77 8.26
CA PRO A 454 27.06 -5.44 7.64
C PRO A 454 27.36 -3.93 7.77
N TRP A 455 28.21 -3.51 8.70
CA TRP A 455 28.61 -2.11 8.84
C TRP A 455 29.86 -1.76 8.02
N THR A 456 29.92 -0.54 7.49
CA THR A 456 31.12 0.01 6.84
C THR A 456 31.49 1.35 7.45
N LEU A 457 32.77 1.51 7.81
CA LEU A 457 33.33 2.77 8.26
C LEU A 457 33.98 3.50 7.07
N LEU A 458 33.55 4.74 6.83
CA LEU A 458 34.14 5.64 5.84
C LEU A 458 34.88 6.75 6.58
N LYS A 459 36.20 6.81 6.45
CA LYS A 459 36.96 7.99 6.89
C LYS A 459 36.90 9.03 5.77
N VAL A 460 36.27 10.17 6.03
CA VAL A 460 35.99 11.19 5.01
C VAL A 460 36.54 12.56 5.39
N THR A 461 37.00 13.30 4.39
CA THR A 461 37.35 14.72 4.51
C THR A 461 36.15 15.59 4.16
N TYR A 462 35.76 16.47 5.07
CA TYR A 462 34.72 17.47 4.80
C TYR A 462 35.27 18.56 3.88
N ARG A 463 34.59 18.83 2.76
CA ARG A 463 34.93 19.94 1.86
C ARG A 463 33.96 21.10 2.06
N VAL A 464 32.79 21.07 1.41
CA VAL A 464 31.87 22.21 1.39
C VAL A 464 30.42 21.79 1.56
N ASN A 465 29.63 22.58 2.29
CA ASN A 465 28.18 22.45 2.29
C ASN A 465 27.56 23.37 1.24
N LEU A 466 26.92 22.77 0.23
CA LEU A 466 26.29 23.46 -0.90
C LEU A 466 25.06 24.29 -0.50
N TYR A 467 24.39 23.96 0.61
CA TYR A 467 23.22 24.69 1.09
C TYR A 467 23.61 25.93 1.91
N LYS A 468 24.82 25.95 2.47
CA LYS A 468 25.34 27.05 3.29
C LYS A 468 26.36 27.85 2.46
N SER A 469 25.90 28.86 1.73
CA SER A 469 26.70 29.71 0.83
C SER A 469 28.06 30.18 1.41
N SER A 470 29.03 30.49 0.53
CA SER A 470 30.45 30.84 0.74
C SER A 470 30.78 31.97 1.75
N ARG A 471 29.78 32.58 2.40
CA ARG A 471 29.97 33.61 3.46
C ARG A 471 29.71 33.09 4.88
N ASN A 472 29.42 31.80 5.05
CA ASN A 472 29.07 31.23 6.36
C ASN A 472 30.30 30.63 7.06
N ILE A 473 30.65 31.14 8.25
CA ILE A 473 31.83 30.73 9.04
C ILE A 473 31.84 29.22 9.28
N ASN A 474 30.68 28.61 9.54
CA ASN A 474 30.56 27.17 9.78
C ASN A 474 31.03 26.30 8.60
N ASN A 475 31.02 26.84 7.36
CA ASN A 475 31.51 26.11 6.19
C ASN A 475 33.06 26.06 6.15
N LEU A 476 33.71 27.11 6.67
CA LEU A 476 35.16 27.18 6.85
C LEU A 476 35.62 26.39 8.08
N VAL A 477 34.82 26.37 9.16
CA VAL A 477 35.16 25.69 10.43
C VAL A 477 35.39 24.18 10.26
N HIS A 478 34.68 23.54 9.33
CA HIS A 478 34.83 22.10 9.07
C HIS A 478 35.64 21.77 7.82
N TRP A 479 36.02 22.77 7.01
CA TRP A 479 36.80 22.55 5.80
C TRP A 479 38.10 21.81 6.11
N GLY A 480 38.33 20.68 5.44
CA GLY A 480 39.52 19.86 5.60
C GLY A 480 39.54 18.97 6.85
N LYS A 481 38.53 19.03 7.72
CA LYS A 481 38.43 18.13 8.88
C LYS A 481 38.05 16.71 8.46
N ILE A 482 38.59 15.74 9.19
CA ILE A 482 38.34 14.32 8.97
C ILE A 482 37.28 13.82 9.94
N PHE A 483 36.32 13.06 9.41
CA PHE A 483 35.22 12.45 10.14
C PHE A 483 35.11 10.96 9.78
N ASP A 484 34.60 10.18 10.72
CA ASP A 484 34.37 8.76 10.57
C ASP A 484 32.85 8.53 10.42
N LEU A 485 32.41 8.15 9.20
CA LEU A 485 31.01 7.89 8.88
C LEU A 485 30.72 6.40 8.98
N LEU A 486 29.77 6.05 9.83
CA LEU A 486 29.32 4.67 10.08
C LEU A 486 28.07 4.40 9.26
N LEU A 487 28.20 3.52 8.25
CA LEU A 487 27.12 3.12 7.35
C LEU A 487 26.57 1.75 7.79
N PRO A 488 25.24 1.55 7.82
CA PRO A 488 24.59 0.30 8.22
C PRO A 488 24.49 -0.72 7.08
N CYS A 489 25.37 -0.61 6.07
CA CYS A 489 25.46 -1.53 4.95
C CYS A 489 26.90 -1.67 4.45
N SER A 490 27.19 -2.81 3.82
CA SER A 490 28.43 -3.08 3.12
C SER A 490 28.14 -3.74 1.78
N CYS A 491 28.74 -3.20 0.72
CA CYS A 491 28.63 -3.73 -0.64
C CYS A 491 29.77 -3.20 -1.50
N MET A 492 29.98 -3.83 -2.66
CA MET A 492 31.08 -3.48 -3.58
C MET A 492 31.05 -1.99 -4.01
N ASN A 493 29.86 -1.41 -4.19
CA ASN A 493 29.73 0.02 -4.52
C ASN A 493 30.28 0.95 -3.42
N ILE A 494 30.12 0.58 -2.15
CA ILE A 494 30.69 1.32 -1.01
C ILE A 494 32.20 1.12 -0.96
N GLN A 495 32.69 -0.11 -1.20
CA GLN A 495 34.14 -0.37 -1.29
C GLN A 495 34.82 0.47 -2.39
N ASN A 496 34.11 0.68 -3.50
CA ASN A 496 34.56 1.49 -4.63
C ASN A 496 34.52 3.02 -4.37
N MET A 497 34.12 3.46 -3.18
CA MET A 497 34.07 4.88 -2.83
C MET A 497 35.43 5.48 -2.49
N LYS A 498 36.43 4.66 -2.15
CA LYS A 498 37.79 5.11 -1.78
C LYS A 498 38.37 6.06 -2.84
N ASN A 499 39.00 7.14 -2.37
CA ASN A 499 39.64 8.19 -3.17
C ASN A 499 38.70 8.90 -4.16
N LYS A 500 37.41 8.95 -3.86
CA LYS A 500 36.42 9.65 -4.69
C LYS A 500 35.58 10.59 -3.83
N SER A 501 35.10 11.65 -4.48
CA SER A 501 34.22 12.63 -3.85
C SER A 501 32.74 12.29 -4.05
N TYR A 502 31.97 12.49 -2.99
CA TYR A 502 30.54 12.24 -2.93
C TYR A 502 29.82 13.45 -2.35
N LEU A 503 28.53 13.54 -2.66
CA LEU A 503 27.60 14.50 -2.08
C LEU A 503 26.69 13.78 -1.11
N LEU A 504 26.83 14.10 0.18
CA LEU A 504 26.01 13.59 1.27
C LEU A 504 24.89 14.58 1.59
N LEU A 505 23.64 14.15 1.44
CA LEU A 505 22.47 14.88 1.92
C LEU A 505 22.09 14.32 3.29
N THR A 506 22.10 15.18 4.31
CA THR A 506 21.83 14.76 5.69
C THR A 506 21.23 15.89 6.52
N ASN A 507 20.50 15.50 7.55
CA ASN A 507 20.01 16.39 8.61
C ASN A 507 20.95 16.44 9.82
N ILE A 508 22.05 15.68 9.80
CA ILE A 508 23.01 15.56 10.89
C ILE A 508 23.97 16.76 10.89
N GLU A 509 24.32 17.22 12.10
CA GLU A 509 25.31 18.26 12.32
C GLU A 509 26.69 17.63 12.58
N PHE A 510 27.73 18.13 11.91
CA PHE A 510 29.09 17.59 11.93
C PHE A 510 29.88 18.08 13.17
N ASN A 511 29.32 17.83 14.36
CA ASN A 511 29.86 18.33 15.63
C ASN A 511 30.69 17.28 16.38
N LYS A 512 30.62 16.00 15.98
CA LYS A 512 31.36 14.86 16.55
C LYS A 512 32.24 14.21 15.48
N ARG A 513 33.31 13.51 15.89
CA ARG A 513 34.19 12.77 14.95
C ARG A 513 33.46 11.60 14.29
N ASP A 514 32.67 10.87 15.07
CA ASP A 514 31.94 9.69 14.60
C ASP A 514 30.50 10.08 14.25
N ILE A 515 30.08 9.76 13.03
CA ILE A 515 28.81 10.18 12.45
C ILE A 515 28.07 8.95 11.93
N PHE A 516 26.95 8.62 12.54
CA PHE A 516 26.09 7.52 12.12
C PHE A 516 25.07 8.01 11.09
N VAL A 517 25.13 7.45 9.88
CA VAL A 517 24.22 7.76 8.78
C VAL A 517 23.26 6.61 8.55
N GLY A 518 22.08 6.85 7.99
CA GLY A 518 21.10 5.77 7.79
C GLY A 518 20.02 6.09 6.76
N ASP A 519 18.81 5.56 6.96
CA ASP A 519 17.75 5.59 5.95
C ASP A 519 17.20 6.99 5.60
N GLY A 520 17.48 7.99 6.44
CA GLY A 520 17.14 9.39 6.19
C GLY A 520 18.22 10.19 5.46
N ASP A 521 19.38 9.58 5.21
CA ASP A 521 20.52 10.20 4.56
C ASP A 521 20.67 9.64 3.14
N LEU A 522 21.23 10.45 2.24
CA LEU A 522 21.45 10.04 0.85
C LEU A 522 22.87 10.39 0.43
N ILE A 523 23.49 9.50 -0.33
CA ILE A 523 24.84 9.71 -0.86
C ILE A 523 24.85 9.58 -2.37
N PHE A 524 25.41 10.56 -3.06
CA PHE A 524 25.47 10.59 -4.52
C PHE A 524 26.91 10.80 -4.99
N PRO A 525 27.34 10.18 -6.11
CA PRO A 525 28.61 10.51 -6.74
C PRO A 525 28.67 11.99 -7.11
N LEU A 526 29.78 12.66 -6.78
CA LEU A 526 29.92 14.09 -7.04
C LEU A 526 30.22 14.33 -8.53
N LYS A 527 29.17 14.51 -9.33
CA LYS A 527 29.26 14.97 -10.73
C LYS A 527 28.65 16.36 -10.86
N GLN A 528 29.19 17.20 -11.77
CA GLN A 528 28.70 18.56 -11.98
C GLN A 528 27.18 18.62 -12.28
N LYS A 529 26.67 17.68 -13.09
CA LYS A 529 25.23 17.54 -13.38
C LYS A 529 24.39 17.22 -12.13
N VAL A 530 24.89 16.35 -11.25
CA VAL A 530 24.22 15.97 -9.98
C VAL A 530 24.20 17.17 -9.03
N ARG A 531 25.36 17.82 -8.84
CA ARG A 531 25.50 19.04 -8.04
C ARG A 531 24.55 20.15 -8.48
N SER A 532 24.49 20.44 -9.78
CA SER A 532 23.62 21.46 -10.36
C SER A 532 22.13 21.15 -10.14
N ARG A 533 21.72 19.89 -10.38
CA ARG A 533 20.33 19.44 -10.20
C ARG A 533 19.85 19.49 -8.75
N ILE A 534 20.67 19.00 -7.81
CA ILE A 534 20.35 19.04 -6.39
C ILE A 534 20.26 20.49 -5.92
N THR A 535 21.23 21.34 -6.30
CA THR A 535 21.20 22.78 -5.97
C THR A 535 19.99 23.49 -6.55
N LYS A 536 19.55 23.14 -7.77
CA LYS A 536 18.35 23.72 -8.40
C LYS A 536 17.07 23.26 -7.71
N LYS A 537 16.96 21.98 -7.37
CA LYS A 537 15.78 21.40 -6.72
C LYS A 537 15.69 21.84 -5.25
N SER A 538 16.81 22.05 -4.56
CA SER A 538 16.82 22.52 -3.17
C SER A 538 16.28 23.93 -2.98
N ARG A 539 16.31 24.78 -4.04
CA ARG A 539 15.67 26.10 -4.02
C ARG A 539 14.14 26.05 -3.87
N LYS A 540 13.53 24.90 -4.17
CA LYS A 540 12.09 24.66 -4.00
C LYS A 540 11.75 24.08 -2.62
N CYS A 541 12.75 23.75 -1.80
CA CYS A 541 12.51 23.24 -0.45
C CYS A 541 11.92 24.35 0.45
N PRO A 542 11.05 23.99 1.41
CA PRO A 542 10.46 24.92 2.35
C PRO A 542 11.52 25.80 3.05
N LYS A 543 11.26 27.12 3.16
CA LYS A 543 12.24 28.11 3.67
C LYS A 543 12.75 27.78 5.09
N TYR A 544 11.98 27.06 5.91
CA TYR A 544 12.40 26.65 7.26
C TYR A 544 13.55 25.62 7.26
N ILE A 545 13.74 24.87 6.16
CA ILE A 545 14.86 23.91 6.01
C ILE A 545 16.11 24.58 5.43
N VAL A 546 15.95 25.62 4.58
CA VAL A 546 17.05 26.14 3.73
C VAL A 546 17.52 27.58 4.04
N LYS A 547 16.76 28.41 4.76
CA LYS A 547 17.16 29.81 5.04
C LYS A 547 16.84 30.24 6.46
N ASN A 548 17.85 30.33 7.32
CA ASN A 548 17.70 31.00 8.61
C ASN A 548 18.68 32.15 8.90
N ILE A 549 19.17 32.90 7.91
CA ILE A 549 20.05 34.08 8.19
C ILE A 549 19.72 35.35 7.39
N LYS A 550 18.92 35.34 6.32
CA LYS A 550 18.67 36.58 5.53
C LYS A 550 17.49 37.45 5.99
N SER A 551 16.67 36.98 6.93
CA SER A 551 15.49 37.72 7.44
C SER A 551 15.73 38.39 8.80
N LEU A 552 16.88 38.16 9.45
CA LEU A 552 17.18 38.67 10.78
C LEU A 552 18.30 39.74 10.80
N LEU A 553 18.85 40.12 9.65
CA LEU A 553 19.94 41.12 9.53
C LEU A 553 19.61 42.31 8.61
N GLN A 554 18.33 42.53 8.28
CA GLN A 554 17.87 43.75 7.57
C GLN A 554 16.86 44.59 8.38
N LYS A 555 16.61 44.26 9.65
CA LYS A 555 15.78 45.06 10.57
C LYS A 555 16.54 45.72 11.72
N SER A 556 17.87 45.74 11.68
CA SER A 556 18.71 46.37 12.72
C SER A 556 19.79 47.32 12.17
N VAL A 557 19.48 48.03 11.07
CA VAL A 557 20.20 49.26 10.68
C VAL A 557 19.17 50.29 10.23
N SER A 558 18.43 50.81 11.20
CA SER A 558 17.78 52.12 11.19
C SER A 558 17.08 52.27 12.54
N VAL A 559 17.86 52.56 13.59
CA VAL A 559 17.56 53.45 14.72
C VAL A 559 18.89 53.65 15.45
N ARG A 560 19.35 54.91 15.44
CA ARG A 560 20.58 55.51 15.98
C ARG A 560 21.86 55.29 15.17
#